data_AF-A0A165I049-F1
#
_entry.id   AF-A0A165I049-F1
#
_cell.length_a   1.000
_cell.length_b   1.000
_cell.length_c   1.000
_cell.angle_alpha   90.00
_cell.angle_beta   90.00
_cell.angle_gamma   90.00
#
_symmetry.space_group_name_H-M   'P 1'
#
loop_
_entity.id
_entity.type
_entity.pdbx_description
1 polymer ?
#
loop_
_entity_poly.entity_id
_entity_poly.type
_entity_poly.pdbx_seq_one_letter_code
_entity_poly.pdbx_strand_id
1 'polypeptide(L)'
;MAEGHGHGHSPAPLSHEPAHNVPPGQFPYPKHVWSPSGGWWTQPRNWKTNTLVVAGIIAVTSYGLFRFSAANERRLAPPHQPIPSQLWAKEFKDGKVKVVDY
;
A
#
# COMPACT_ATOMS: atom_id res chain seq x y z
N MET A 1 37.04 26.29 -4.31
CA MET A 1 35.77 26.99 -4.00
C MET A 1 34.77 25.93 -3.54
N ALA A 2 34.37 25.94 -2.28
CA ALA A 2 33.40 24.98 -1.74
C ALA A 2 32.00 25.63 -1.76
N GLU A 3 31.04 25.00 -2.45
CA GLU A 3 29.64 25.41 -2.47
C GLU A 3 28.92 24.81 -1.26
N GLY A 4 28.52 25.66 -0.32
CA GLY A 4 27.76 25.26 0.87
C GLY A 4 26.28 25.08 0.55
N HIS A 5 25.81 23.83 0.51
CA HIS A 5 24.39 23.50 0.54
C HIS A 5 23.83 23.80 1.94
N GLY A 6 23.29 25.00 2.12
CA GLY A 6 22.59 25.39 3.34
C GLY A 6 21.21 24.73 3.40
N HIS A 7 21.05 23.71 4.25
CA HIS A 7 19.74 23.26 4.70
C HIS A 7 19.10 24.37 5.55
N GLY A 8 18.21 25.16 4.94
CA GLY A 8 17.50 26.24 5.60
C GLY A 8 16.61 25.73 6.73
N HIS A 9 17.09 25.81 7.97
CA HIS A 9 16.24 25.78 9.15
C HIS A 9 15.56 27.14 9.27
N SER A 10 14.33 27.28 8.82
CA SER A 10 13.50 28.41 9.26
C SER A 10 13.29 28.27 10.77
N PRO A 11 13.71 29.23 11.61
CA PRO A 11 13.37 29.22 13.03
C PRO A 11 11.85 29.26 13.19
N ALA A 12 11.34 28.68 14.28
CA ALA A 12 9.91 28.77 14.59
C ALA A 12 9.51 30.25 14.67
N PRO A 13 8.43 30.68 14.00
CA PRO A 13 7.97 32.06 14.11
C PRO A 13 7.67 32.36 15.57
N LEU A 14 8.15 33.50 16.06
CA LEU A 14 7.83 33.98 17.39
C LEU A 14 6.31 34.20 17.49
N SER A 15 5.74 34.06 18.69
CA SER A 15 4.28 34.09 18.94
C SER A 15 3.51 35.30 18.41
N HIS A 16 4.19 36.34 17.95
CA HIS A 16 3.65 37.60 17.46
C HIS A 16 3.81 37.82 15.95
N GLU A 17 4.50 36.94 15.21
CA GLU A 17 4.53 37.03 13.75
C GLU A 17 3.26 36.36 13.17
N PRO A 18 2.46 37.08 12.36
CA PRO A 18 1.36 36.45 11.67
C PRO A 18 1.92 35.37 10.73
N ALA A 19 1.30 34.19 10.71
CA ALA A 19 1.77 33.07 9.90
C ALA A 19 1.53 33.34 8.40
N HIS A 20 2.40 34.14 7.77
CA HIS A 20 2.22 34.63 6.40
C HIS A 20 2.35 33.54 5.31
N ASN A 21 2.88 32.37 5.66
CA ASN A 21 3.28 31.31 4.73
C ASN A 21 2.62 29.94 5.02
N VAL A 22 1.54 29.93 5.79
CA VAL A 22 0.87 28.68 6.21
C VAL A 22 -0.50 28.61 5.52
N PRO A 23 -0.81 27.54 4.78
CA PRO A 23 -2.14 27.35 4.19
C PRO A 23 -3.23 27.47 5.26
N PRO A 24 -4.43 27.97 4.91
CA PRO A 24 -5.53 28.09 5.87
C PRO A 24 -5.83 26.73 6.54
N GLY A 25 -5.97 26.73 7.86
CA GLY A 25 -6.20 25.52 8.66
C GLY A 25 -4.94 24.77 9.09
N GLN A 26 -3.74 25.31 8.85
CA GLN A 26 -2.48 24.75 9.33
C GLN A 26 -1.80 25.69 10.35
N PHE A 27 -0.90 25.14 11.18
CA PHE A 27 -0.13 25.89 12.18
C PHE A 27 1.37 25.53 12.12
N PRO A 28 2.27 26.36 12.67
CA PRO A 28 3.71 26.06 12.68
C PRO A 28 4.03 24.74 13.40
N TYR A 29 4.98 23.98 12.87
CA TYR A 29 5.37 22.67 13.39
C TYR A 29 6.87 22.42 13.22
N PRO A 30 7.50 21.59 14.07
CA PRO A 30 8.93 21.28 13.96
C PRO A 30 9.22 20.44 12.71
N LYS A 31 10.07 20.95 11.81
CA LYS A 31 10.42 20.27 10.53
C LYS A 31 11.43 19.13 10.66
N HIS A 32 12.15 19.07 11.77
CA HIS A 32 13.23 18.09 12.00
C HIS A 32 12.73 16.78 12.62
N VAL A 33 11.46 16.73 13.03
CA VAL A 33 10.86 15.53 13.61
C VAL A 33 10.46 14.59 12.49
N TRP A 34 10.95 13.35 12.56
CA TRP A 34 10.61 12.29 11.61
C TRP A 34 9.85 11.16 12.33
N SER A 35 8.77 10.70 11.71
CA SER A 35 8.05 9.49 12.13
C SER A 35 7.77 8.62 10.90
N PRO A 36 7.72 7.30 11.06
CA PRO A 36 7.58 6.37 9.93
C PRO A 36 6.24 6.52 9.18
N SER A 37 5.18 6.96 9.86
CA SER A 37 3.85 7.19 9.28
C SER A 37 3.68 8.56 8.63
N GLY A 38 4.68 9.45 8.71
CA GLY A 38 4.59 10.85 8.31
C GLY A 38 4.57 11.80 9.51
N GLY A 39 4.00 12.99 9.32
CA GLY A 39 4.01 14.06 10.31
C GLY A 39 2.91 15.07 10.02
N TRP A 40 3.14 16.32 10.37
CA TRP A 40 2.15 17.38 10.18
C TRP A 40 1.92 17.72 8.70
N TRP A 41 0.66 17.63 8.25
CA TRP A 41 0.17 17.93 6.89
C TRP A 41 1.07 17.38 5.77
N THR A 42 1.43 16.10 5.87
CA THR A 42 2.32 15.46 4.89
C THR A 42 1.66 15.35 3.52
N GLN A 43 2.21 16.11 2.56
CA GLN A 43 1.87 16.01 1.14
C GLN A 43 3.16 15.90 0.32
N PRO A 44 3.79 14.70 0.27
CA PRO A 44 5.03 14.54 -0.47
C PRO A 44 4.78 14.72 -1.97
N ARG A 45 5.71 15.38 -2.66
CA ARG A 45 5.59 15.68 -4.11
C ARG A 45 5.35 14.42 -4.96
N ASN A 46 5.95 13.30 -4.56
CA ASN A 46 5.95 12.05 -5.33
C ASN A 46 4.97 10.99 -4.79
N TRP A 47 3.92 11.38 -4.06
CA TRP A 47 2.99 10.43 -3.45
C TRP A 47 2.39 9.44 -4.46
N LYS A 48 2.07 9.89 -5.68
CA LYS A 48 1.49 9.05 -6.73
C LYS A 48 2.41 7.89 -7.12
N THR A 49 3.66 8.20 -7.43
CA THR A 49 4.65 7.21 -7.83
C THR A 49 4.96 6.25 -6.68
N ASN A 50 5.11 6.77 -5.46
CA ASN A 50 5.37 5.93 -4.28
C ASN A 50 4.22 4.94 -4.04
N THR A 51 2.96 5.41 -4.10
CA THR A 51 1.79 4.53 -3.96
C THR A 51 1.71 3.50 -5.08
N LEU A 52 2.02 3.89 -6.32
CA LEU A 52 2.01 2.99 -7.46
C LEU A 52 3.05 1.86 -7.29
N VAL A 53 4.25 2.19 -6.84
CA VAL A 53 5.32 1.20 -6.57
C VAL A 53 4.87 0.22 -5.49
N VAL A 54 4.35 0.72 -4.35
CA VAL A 54 3.88 -0.14 -3.26
C VAL A 54 2.72 -1.03 -3.71
N ALA A 55 1.74 -0.47 -4.43
CA ALA A 55 0.63 -1.23 -4.97
C ALA A 55 1.10 -2.32 -5.95
N GLY A 56 2.09 -2.00 -6.79
CA GLY A 56 2.71 -2.97 -7.71
C GLY A 56 3.38 -4.12 -6.98
N ILE A 57 4.15 -3.84 -5.91
CA ILE A 57 4.79 -4.87 -5.08
C ILE A 57 3.75 -5.79 -4.44
N ILE A 58 2.69 -5.20 -3.87
CA ILE A 58 1.59 -5.96 -3.27
C ILE A 58 0.94 -6.86 -4.34
N ALA A 59 0.60 -6.31 -5.51
CA ALA A 59 -0.04 -7.08 -6.58
C ALA A 59 0.80 -8.28 -7.04
N VAL A 60 2.10 -8.09 -7.28
CA VAL A 60 3.02 -9.17 -7.70
C VAL A 60 3.12 -10.24 -6.61
N THR A 61 3.27 -9.81 -5.35
CA THR A 61 3.41 -10.72 -4.21
C THR A 61 2.14 -11.52 -3.98
N SER A 62 0.99 -10.85 -3.94
CA SER A 62 -0.32 -11.49 -3.80
C SER A 62 -0.62 -12.44 -4.96
N TYR A 63 -0.26 -12.07 -6.19
CA TYR A 63 -0.43 -12.96 -7.33
C TYR A 63 0.43 -14.23 -7.22
N GLY A 64 1.71 -14.09 -6.87
CA GLY A 64 2.60 -15.23 -6.64
C GLY A 64 2.07 -16.15 -5.53
N LEU A 65 1.67 -15.57 -4.41
CA LEU A 65 1.10 -16.30 -3.27
C LEU A 65 -0.22 -17.00 -3.65
N PHE A 66 -1.10 -16.33 -4.39
CA PHE A 66 -2.34 -16.90 -4.88
C PHE A 66 -2.09 -18.10 -5.79
N ARG A 67 -1.15 -17.98 -6.74
CA ARG A 67 -0.77 -19.07 -7.65
C ARG A 67 -0.21 -20.26 -6.89
N PHE A 68 0.67 -20.02 -5.91
CA PHE A 68 1.21 -21.06 -5.05
C PHE A 68 0.10 -21.73 -4.23
N SER A 69 -0.76 -20.94 -3.59
CA SER A 69 -1.89 -21.45 -2.80
C SER A 69 -2.83 -22.33 -3.64
N ALA A 70 -3.29 -21.83 -4.80
CA ALA A 70 -4.19 -22.56 -5.68
C ALA A 70 -3.59 -23.86 -6.24
N ALA A 71 -2.27 -23.92 -6.43
CA ALA A 71 -1.58 -25.13 -6.90
C ALA A 71 -1.43 -26.20 -5.80
N ASN A 72 -1.36 -25.79 -4.54
CA ASN A 72 -1.20 -26.68 -3.38
C ASN A 72 -2.52 -27.00 -2.66
N GLU A 73 -3.61 -26.30 -3.01
CA GLU A 73 -4.95 -26.59 -2.51
C GLU A 73 -5.35 -28.04 -2.83
N ARG A 74 -5.77 -28.79 -1.81
CA ARG A 74 -6.32 -30.14 -1.94
C ARG A 74 -7.74 -30.15 -1.37
N ARG A 75 -8.69 -30.72 -2.11
CA ARG A 75 -10.06 -30.92 -1.63
C ARG A 75 -10.31 -32.42 -1.45
N LEU A 76 -10.84 -32.77 -0.29
CA LEU A 76 -11.13 -34.16 0.05
C LEU A 76 -12.51 -34.60 -0.46
N ALA A 77 -13.40 -33.63 -0.74
CA ALA A 77 -14.74 -33.88 -1.23
C ALA A 77 -15.15 -32.84 -2.29
N PRO A 78 -15.98 -33.23 -3.27
CA PRO A 78 -16.63 -32.28 -4.16
C PRO A 78 -17.56 -31.35 -3.38
N PRO A 79 -17.68 -30.08 -3.77
CA PRO A 79 -18.66 -29.17 -3.19
C PRO A 79 -20.07 -29.55 -3.65
N HIS A 80 -21.05 -29.33 -2.78
CA HIS A 80 -22.47 -29.58 -3.04
C HIS A 80 -23.13 -28.50 -3.92
N GLN A 81 -22.45 -27.38 -4.14
CA GLN A 81 -22.94 -26.25 -4.92
C GLN A 81 -21.78 -25.65 -5.73
N PRO A 82 -22.07 -24.98 -6.87
CA PRO A 82 -21.05 -24.26 -7.61
C PRO A 82 -20.48 -23.12 -6.76
N ILE A 83 -19.16 -23.13 -6.56
CA ILE A 83 -18.44 -22.11 -5.79
C ILE A 83 -17.36 -21.47 -6.66
N PRO A 84 -17.11 -20.16 -6.54
CA PRO A 84 -16.20 -19.44 -7.44
C PRO A 84 -14.77 -20.02 -7.43
N SER A 85 -14.35 -20.63 -6.31
CA SER A 85 -13.03 -21.25 -6.18
C SER A 85 -12.82 -22.49 -7.04
N GLN A 86 -13.86 -23.04 -7.68
CA GLN A 86 -13.71 -24.07 -8.69
C GLN A 86 -12.96 -23.58 -9.94
N LEU A 87 -13.00 -22.28 -10.24
CA LEU A 87 -12.34 -21.71 -11.42
C LEU A 87 -10.81 -21.84 -11.39
N TRP A 88 -10.22 -21.91 -10.19
CA TRP A 88 -8.77 -21.96 -10.02
C TRP A 88 -8.24 -23.22 -9.35
N ALA A 89 -9.09 -24.00 -8.70
CA ALA A 89 -8.71 -25.26 -8.07
C ALA A 89 -8.23 -26.30 -9.10
N LYS A 90 -7.09 -26.94 -8.80
CA LYS A 90 -6.46 -27.93 -9.68
C LYS A 90 -7.36 -29.12 -9.99
N GLU A 91 -8.07 -29.63 -8.98
CA GLU A 91 -8.91 -30.83 -9.11
C GLU A 91 -10.09 -30.66 -10.09
N PHE A 92 -10.62 -29.44 -10.19
CA PHE A 92 -11.68 -29.08 -11.14
C PHE A 92 -11.13 -28.83 -12.54
N LYS A 93 -9.92 -28.26 -12.65
CA LYS A 93 -9.23 -28.07 -13.94
C LYS A 93 -8.80 -29.40 -14.57
N ASP A 94 -8.33 -30.34 -13.77
CA ASP A 94 -7.89 -31.67 -14.22
C ASP A 94 -9.08 -32.61 -14.53
N GLY A 95 -10.33 -32.18 -14.29
CA GLY A 95 -11.53 -32.97 -14.54
C GLY A 95 -11.73 -34.17 -13.61
N LYS A 96 -10.94 -34.28 -12.54
CA LYS A 96 -10.97 -35.40 -11.59
C LYS A 96 -12.18 -35.36 -10.65
N VAL A 97 -12.74 -34.17 -10.45
CA VAL A 97 -13.86 -33.93 -9.54
C VAL A 97 -14.94 -33.16 -10.29
N LYS A 98 -16.14 -33.74 -10.37
CA LYS A 98 -17.34 -33.09 -10.92
C LYS A 98 -18.24 -32.62 -9.78
N VAL A 99 -19.00 -31.56 -10.01
CA VAL A 99 -20.05 -31.13 -9.08
C VAL A 99 -21.08 -32.25 -9.01
N VAL A 100 -21.44 -32.65 -7.79
CA VAL A 100 -22.48 -33.65 -7.58
C VAL A 100 -23.81 -32.91 -7.56
N ASP A 101 -24.56 -33.04 -8.64
CA ASP A 101 -25.95 -32.58 -8.70
C ASP A 101 -26.82 -33.61 -7.97
N TYR A 102 -27.62 -33.14 -7.01
CA TYR A 102 -28.65 -33.92 -6.32
C TYR A 102 -30.02 -33.67 -6.94
#